data_AF-A0A2M7CKV7-F1
#
_entry.id   AF-A0A2M7CKV7-F1
#
_cell.length_a   1.000
_cell.length_b   1.000
_cell.length_c   1.000
_cell.angle_alpha   90.00
_cell.angle_beta   90.00
_cell.angle_gamma   90.00
#
_symmetry.space_group_name_H-M   'P 1'
#
loop_
_entity.id
_entity.type
_entity.pdbx_description
1 polymer ?
#
loop_
_entity_poly.entity_id
_entity_poly.type
_entity_poly.pdbx_seq_one_letter_code
_entity_poly.pdbx_strand_id
1 'polypeptide(L)' 'MWIRPAPDFSAPHIDLLFINTPVKVLSVYGIWMEVEWNDSVGYHHGWALAKWISLLESVPTEHITPTPTQ' A
#
# COMPACT_ATOMS: atom_id res chain seq x y z
N MET A 1 10.19 -2.04 3.18
CA MET A 1 8.85 -2.34 2.67
C MET A 1 8.96 -2.48 1.16
N TRP A 2 8.63 -3.65 0.62
CA TRP A 2 8.74 -3.90 -0.81
C TRP A 2 7.51 -3.37 -1.55
N ILE A 3 7.74 -2.55 -2.58
CA ILE A 3 6.69 -2.02 -3.46
C ILE A 3 6.66 -2.80 -4.77
N ARG A 4 5.44 -2.99 -5.26
CA ARG A 4 5.14 -3.69 -6.51
C ARG A 4 4.25 -2.82 -7.40
N PRO A 5 4.29 -3.04 -8.72
CA PRO A 5 3.42 -2.31 -9.65
C PRO A 5 1.96 -2.80 -9.57
N ALA A 6 1.72 -3.99 -9.03
CA ALA A 6 0.41 -4.60 -8.90
C ALA A 6 0.31 -5.42 -7.59
N PRO A 7 -0.91 -5.67 -7.07
CA PRO A 7 -1.15 -6.47 -5.87
C PRO A 7 -1.00 -7.98 -6.15
N ASP A 8 0.16 -8.38 -6.67
CA ASP A 8 0.49 -9.74 -7.06
C ASP A 8 1.87 -10.13 -6.51
N PHE A 9 1.96 -11.34 -5.94
CA PHE A 9 3.20 -11.93 -5.46
C PHE A 9 4.16 -12.31 -6.60
N SER A 10 3.66 -12.48 -7.82
CA SER A 10 4.46 -12.76 -9.01
C SER A 10 5.08 -11.51 -9.63
N ALA A 11 4.51 -10.32 -9.37
CA ALA A 11 4.98 -9.06 -9.92
C ALA A 11 6.37 -8.69 -9.33
N PRO A 12 7.34 -8.22 -10.14
CA PRO A 12 8.65 -7.85 -9.62
C PRO A 12 8.55 -6.69 -8.62
N HIS A 13 9.51 -6.63 -7.70
CA HIS A 13 9.67 -5.47 -6.84
C HIS A 13 10.16 -4.28 -7.67
N ILE A 14 9.48 -3.15 -7.56
CA ILE A 14 9.87 -1.90 -8.23
C ILE A 14 10.59 -0.95 -7.29
N ASP A 15 10.36 -1.07 -5.98
CA ASP A 15 11.00 -0.20 -5.00
C ASP A 15 11.08 -0.83 -3.59
N LEU A 16 11.89 -0.22 -2.73
CA LEU A 16 12.05 -0.56 -1.33
C LEU A 16 11.97 0.73 -0.48
N LEU A 17 10.86 0.89 0.24
CA LEU A 17 10.75 1.95 1.25
C LEU A 17 11.42 1.53 2.55
N PHE A 18 12.14 2.46 3.17
CA PHE A 18 12.74 2.25 4.48
C PHE A 18 11.69 2.30 5.59
N ILE A 19 12.07 1.76 6.76
CA ILE A 19 11.26 1.90 7.97
C ILE A 19 11.10 3.40 8.30
N ASN A 20 9.91 3.78 8.78
CA ASN A 20 9.52 5.15 9.10
C ASN A 20 9.38 6.10 7.90
N THR A 21 9.40 5.61 6.66
CA THR A 21 9.02 6.44 5.51
C THR A 21 7.53 6.76 5.58
N PRO A 22 7.15 8.06 5.61
CA PRO A 22 5.75 8.44 5.60
C PRO A 22 5.12 8.08 4.24
N VAL A 23 4.00 7.38 4.30
CA VAL A 23 3.23 6.99 3.11
C VAL A 23 1.77 7.34 3.31
N LYS A 24 1.08 7.65 2.22
CA LYS A 24 -0.36 7.84 2.18
C LYS A 24 -1.00 6.62 1.55
N VAL A 25 -1.96 6.00 2.22
CA VAL A 25 -2.71 4.88 1.64
C VAL A 25 -3.77 5.44 0.70
N LEU A 26 -3.75 5.02 -0.56
CA LEU A 26 -4.71 5.40 -1.59
C LEU A 26 -5.87 4.40 -1.67
N SER A 27 -5.56 3.11 -1.65
CA SER A 27 -6.56 2.04 -1.78
C SER A 27 -6.12 0.76 -1.05
N VAL A 28 -7.07 -0.13 -0.80
CA VAL A 28 -6.83 -1.44 -0.16
C VAL A 28 -7.45 -2.53 -1.01
N TYR A 29 -6.66 -3.55 -1.33
CA TYR A 29 -7.09 -4.73 -2.08
C TYR A 29 -6.68 -6.00 -1.33
N GLY A 30 -7.59 -6.53 -0.51
CA GLY A 30 -7.32 -7.68 0.35
C GLY A 30 -6.18 -7.40 1.33
N ILE A 31 -5.04 -8.07 1.14
CA ILE A 31 -3.83 -7.90 1.96
C ILE A 31 -2.84 -6.86 1.40
N TRP A 32 -3.19 -6.24 0.27
CA TRP A 32 -2.38 -5.24 -0.39
C TRP A 32 -2.95 -3.85 -0.13
N MET A 33 -2.07 -2.89 0.03
CA MET A 33 -2.38 -1.49 0.16
C MET A 33 -1.62 -0.75 -0.93
N GLU A 34 -2.36 0.04 -1.69
CA GLU A 34 -1.76 1.01 -2.59
C GLU A 34 -1.31 2.20 -1.76
N VAL A 35 -0.02 2.50 -1.85
CA VAL A 35 0.62 3.57 -1.12
C VAL A 35 1.21 4.58 -2.09
N GLU A 36 1.04 5.84 -1.76
CA GLU A 36 1.68 6.99 -2.39
C GLU A 36 2.74 7.52 -1.43
N TRP A 37 3.93 7.82 -1.97
CA TRP A 37 4.99 8.48 -1.23
C TRP A 37 5.65 9.53 -2.12
N ASN A 38 6.28 10.50 -1.48
CA ASN A 38 7.02 11.55 -2.16
C ASN A 38 8.48 11.47 -1.73
N ASP A 39 9.39 11.55 -2.68
CA ASP A 39 10.83 11.61 -2.44
C ASP A 39 11.47 12.81 -3.17
N SER A 40 12.80 12.86 -3.22
CA SER A 40 13.53 13.94 -3.91
C SER A 40 13.38 13.93 -5.44
N VAL A 41 12.92 12.80 -6.02
CA VAL A 41 12.72 12.59 -7.45
C VAL A 41 11.28 12.92 -7.84
N GLY A 42 10.31 12.69 -6.95
CA GLY A 42 8.95 13.16 -7.09
C GLY A 42 7.92 12.26 -6.39
N TYR A 43 6.71 12.28 -6.94
CA TYR A 43 5.60 11.46 -6.45
C TYR A 43 5.66 10.07 -7.05
N HIS A 44 5.61 9.07 -6.18
CA HIS A 44 5.63 7.67 -6.51
C HIS A 44 4.42 6.97 -5.89
N HIS A 45 3.96 5.92 -6.56
CA HIS A 45 2.87 5.08 -6.06
C HIS A 45 3.13 3.60 -6.34
N GLY A 46 2.50 2.73 -5.56
CA GLY A 46 2.56 1.31 -5.80
C GLY A 46 1.95 0.48 -4.68
N TRP A 47 2.05 -0.83 -4.81
CA TRP A 47 1.40 -1.80 -3.94
C TRP A 47 2.38 -2.39 -2.94
N ALA A 48 2.01 -2.32 -1.66
CA ALA A 48 2.72 -2.95 -0.57
C ALA A 48 1.80 -3.90 0.19
N LEU A 49 2.38 -4.89 0.86
CA LEU A 49 1.62 -5.76 1.75
C LEU A 49 1.30 -5.02 3.05
N ALA A 50 0.03 -5.08 3.47
CA ALA A 50 -0.48 -4.43 4.68
C ALA A 50 0.34 -4.76 5.94
N LYS A 51 0.90 -5.99 6.03
CA LYS A 51 1.73 -6.42 7.16
C LYS A 51 3.00 -5.59 7.38
N TRP A 52 3.45 -4.85 6.37
CA TRP A 52 4.63 -3.98 6.44
C TRP A 52 4.27 -2.53 6.75
N ILE A 53 2.99 -2.19 6.69
CA ILE A 53 2.50 -0.84 6.97
C ILE A 53 1.99 -0.85 8.40
N SER A 54 2.82 -0.33 9.30
CA SER A 54 2.38 0.00 10.66
C SER A 54 1.55 1.27 10.57
N LEU A 55 0.24 1.08 10.45
CA LEU A 55 -0.74 2.15 10.51
C LEU A 55 -0.65 2.87 11.86
N LEU A 56 -0.27 4.15 11.86
CA LEU A 56 -0.29 5.01 13.05
C LEU A 56 -1.72 5.30 13.53
N GLU A 57 -2.70 5.16 12.64
CA GLU A 57 -4.14 5.18 12.94
C GLU A 57 -4.80 3.99 12.24
N SER A 58 -5.67 3.24 12.93
CA SER A 58 -6.46 2.16 12.32
C SER A 58 -7.16 2.67 11.06
N VAL A 59 -6.97 1.98 9.92
CA VAL A 59 -7.67 2.31 8.65
C VAL A 59 -9.15 2.48 8.96
N PRO A 60 -9.78 3.63 8.61
CA PRO A 60 -11.20 3.81 8.81
C PRO A 60 -11.98 2.71 8.09
N THR A 61 -12.84 2.02 8.82
CA THR A 61 -13.74 0.95 8.32
C THR A 61 -14.68 1.44 7.20
N GLU A 62 -14.71 2.74 6.89
CA GLU A 62 -15.55 3.30 5.82
C GLU A 62 -14.96 3.12 4.40
N HIS A 63 -13.68 2.74 4.27
CA HIS A 63 -13.05 2.47 2.97
C HIS A 63 -12.98 0.99 2.57
N ILE A 64 -13.50 0.07 3.38
CA ILE A 64 -13.71 -1.31 2.94
C ILE A 64 -15.00 -1.38 2.14
N THR A 65 -14.90 -1.44 0.80
CA THR A 65 -16.04 -1.84 -0.04
C THR A 65 -16.48 -3.23 0.42
N PRO A 66 -17.71 -3.41 0.95
CA PRO A 66 -18.20 -4.74 1.25
C PRO A 66 -18.25 -5.53 -0.07
N THR A 67 -17.55 -6.65 -0.13
CA THR A 67 -17.73 -7.60 -1.22
C THR A 67 -19.18 -8.09 -1.16
N PRO A 68 -20.00 -7.93 -2.23
CA PRO A 68 -21.37 -8.41 -2.20
C PRO A 68 -21.37 -9.94 -2.11
N THR A 69 -21.87 -10.47 -1.00
CA THR A 69 -22.17 -11.90 -0.86
C THR A 69 -23.36 -12.23 -1.78
N GLN A 70 -23.15 -13.11 -2.75
CA GLN A 70 -24.23 -13.76 -3.51
C GLN A 70 -24.59 -15.09 -2.87
#